data_AF-V5TX44-F1
#
_entry.id   AF-V5TX44-F1
#
_cell.length_a   1.000
_cell.length_b   1.000
_cell.length_c   1.000
_cell.angle_alpha   90.00
_cell.angle_beta   90.00
_cell.angle_gamma   90.00
#
_symmetry.space_group_name_H-M   'P 1'
#
loop_
_entity.id
_entity.type
_entity.pdbx_description
1 polymer ?
#
loop_
_entity_poly.entity_id
_entity_poly.type
_entity_poly.pdbx_seq_one_letter_code
_entity_poly.pdbx_strand_id
1 'polypeptide(L)'
;MDAISDVLYQVERGVMALVCEGDLRKKMRRFWFESLMHVSSAALPEALQRELLLLRAPFSAPQARPVAAWSDEEVQQWLKALLGFYHRLSEQAFRENAGQKM
;
A
#
# COMPACT_ATOMS: atom_id res chain seq x y z
N MET A 1 -9.52 -15.72 -9.62
CA MET A 1 -8.86 -14.93 -8.57
C MET A 1 -9.53 -13.57 -8.59
N ASP A 2 -9.98 -13.11 -7.43
CA ASP A 2 -10.66 -11.82 -7.31
C ASP A 2 -9.61 -10.69 -7.39
N ALA A 3 -9.90 -9.64 -8.15
CA ALA A 3 -8.96 -8.54 -8.40
C ALA A 3 -8.49 -7.88 -7.09
N ILE A 4 -9.35 -7.80 -6.09
CA ILE A 4 -8.99 -7.27 -4.77
C ILE A 4 -8.06 -8.21 -3.99
N SER A 5 -8.23 -9.54 -4.15
CA SER A 5 -7.41 -10.54 -3.47
C SER A 5 -5.99 -10.54 -4.03
N ASP A 6 -5.84 -10.32 -5.34
CA ASP A 6 -4.53 -10.17 -5.97
C ASP A 6 -3.81 -8.91 -5.46
N VAL A 7 -4.52 -7.80 -5.31
CA VAL A 7 -3.98 -6.57 -4.72
C VAL A 7 -3.60 -6.78 -3.26
N LEU A 8 -4.44 -7.46 -2.47
CA LEU A 8 -4.14 -7.79 -1.07
C LEU A 8 -2.85 -8.60 -0.96
N TYR A 9 -2.70 -9.65 -1.76
CA TYR A 9 -1.50 -10.49 -1.75
C TYR A 9 -0.23 -9.69 -2.09
N GLN A 10 -0.28 -8.80 -3.08
CA GLN A 10 0.85 -7.93 -3.43
C GLN A 10 1.21 -6.97 -2.30
N VAL A 11 0.21 -6.33 -1.69
CA VAL A 11 0.41 -5.38 -0.58
C VAL A 11 0.95 -6.10 0.64
N GLU A 12 0.41 -7.26 1.00
CA GLU A 12 0.85 -8.08 2.13
C GLU A 12 2.33 -8.46 2.02
N ARG A 13 2.76 -8.96 0.85
CA ARG A 13 4.17 -9.25 0.59
C ARG A 13 5.07 -8.04 0.80
N GLY A 14 4.62 -6.88 0.34
CA GLY A 14 5.35 -5.62 0.51
C GLY A 14 5.45 -5.20 1.97
N VAL A 15 4.35 -5.28 2.73
CA VAL A 15 4.32 -5.02 4.17
C VAL A 15 5.27 -5.96 4.91
N MET A 16 5.25 -7.27 4.61
CA MET A 16 6.18 -8.23 5.21
C MET A 16 7.64 -7.86 4.93
N ALA A 17 7.97 -7.43 3.71
CA ALA A 17 9.31 -6.99 3.37
C ALA A 17 9.77 -5.75 4.16
N LEU A 18 8.85 -4.88 4.60
CA LEU A 18 9.19 -3.72 5.44
C LEU A 18 9.63 -4.12 6.86
N VAL A 19 9.06 -5.21 7.40
CA VAL A 19 9.31 -5.68 8.78
C VAL A 19 10.63 -6.45 8.91
N CYS A 20 11.12 -7.04 7.83
CA CYS A 20 12.42 -7.73 7.83
C CYS A 20 13.60 -6.79 8.18
N GLU A 21 14.73 -7.34 8.60
CA GLU A 21 15.94 -6.56 8.92
C GLU A 21 16.43 -5.70 7.73
N GLY A 22 17.11 -4.60 8.06
CA GLY A 22 17.76 -3.71 7.08
C GLY A 22 17.17 -2.29 7.01
N ASP A 23 17.68 -1.49 6.08
CA ASP A 23 17.33 -0.06 5.94
C ASP A 23 15.86 0.14 5.53
N LEU A 24 15.09 0.78 6.40
CA LEU A 24 13.66 1.04 6.22
C LEU A 24 13.38 1.90 4.98
N ARG A 25 14.14 2.97 4.75
CA ARG A 25 13.91 3.90 3.63
C ARG A 25 14.17 3.22 2.29
N LYS A 26 15.18 2.35 2.21
CA LYS A 26 15.45 1.51 1.04
C LYS A 26 14.31 0.53 0.80
N LYS A 27 13.81 -0.13 1.86
CA LYS A 27 12.68 -1.06 1.77
C LYS A 27 11.38 -0.35 1.33
N MET A 28 11.09 0.84 1.87
CA MET A 28 9.94 1.66 1.44
C MET A 28 10.01 1.99 -0.05
N ARG A 29 11.18 2.42 -0.53
CA ARG A 29 11.39 2.70 -1.96
C ARG A 29 11.18 1.45 -2.81
N ARG A 30 11.69 0.30 -2.36
CA ARG A 30 11.50 -0.98 -3.04
C ARG A 30 10.02 -1.35 -3.11
N PHE A 31 9.30 -1.25 -1.99
CA PHE A 31 7.87 -1.56 -1.94
C PHE A 31 7.04 -0.63 -2.83
N TRP A 32 7.41 0.66 -2.93
CA TRP A 32 6.84 1.57 -3.92
C TRP A 32 6.97 1.03 -5.35
N PHE A 33 8.20 0.71 -5.77
CA PHE A 33 8.48 0.30 -7.15
C PHE A 33 7.94 -1.09 -7.48
N GLU A 34 8.06 -2.05 -6.57
CA GLU A 34 7.72 -3.46 -6.84
C GLU A 34 6.24 -3.78 -6.60
N SER A 35 5.50 -2.96 -5.85
CA SER A 35 4.12 -3.27 -5.49
C SER A 35 3.20 -2.08 -5.68
N LEU A 36 3.39 -0.99 -4.92
CA LEU A 36 2.41 0.08 -4.88
C LEU A 36 2.20 0.76 -6.22
N MET A 37 3.21 0.88 -7.08
CA MET A 37 3.05 1.51 -8.41
C MET A 37 2.23 0.65 -9.38
N HIS A 38 2.22 -0.68 -9.22
CA HIS A 38 1.62 -1.62 -10.16
C HIS A 38 0.16 -1.96 -9.85
N VAL A 39 -0.34 -1.64 -8.66
CA VAL A 39 -1.74 -1.86 -8.28
C VAL A 39 -2.67 -1.04 -9.19
N SER A 40 -3.61 -1.67 -9.90
CA SER A 40 -4.60 -0.89 -10.64
C SER A 40 -5.62 -0.29 -9.67
N SER A 41 -5.84 1.03 -9.70
CA SER A 41 -6.91 1.63 -8.88
C SER A 41 -8.28 1.06 -9.27
N ALA A 42 -8.49 0.70 -10.53
CA ALA A 42 -9.75 0.11 -10.99
C ALA A 42 -10.04 -1.28 -10.38
N ALA A 43 -9.04 -1.94 -9.80
CA ALA A 43 -9.19 -3.21 -9.08
C ALA A 43 -9.69 -3.02 -7.63
N LEU A 44 -9.91 -1.78 -7.19
CA LEU A 44 -10.31 -1.44 -5.82
C LEU A 44 -11.67 -0.72 -5.80
N PRO A 45 -12.47 -0.89 -4.75
CA PRO A 45 -13.61 -0.02 -4.48
C PRO A 45 -13.19 1.45 -4.30
N GLU A 46 -14.06 2.39 -4.65
CA GLU A 46 -13.77 3.83 -4.69
C GLU A 46 -13.10 4.37 -3.41
N ALA A 47 -13.56 3.94 -2.23
CA ALA A 47 -12.97 4.32 -0.96
C ALA A 47 -11.47 3.97 -0.87
N LEU A 48 -11.10 2.76 -1.31
CA LEU A 48 -9.72 2.28 -1.32
C LEU A 48 -8.89 2.88 -2.46
N GLN A 49 -9.52 3.28 -3.57
CA GLN A 49 -8.83 3.99 -4.66
C GLN A 49 -8.23 5.32 -4.17
N ARG A 50 -9.01 6.09 -3.40
CA ARG A 50 -8.55 7.36 -2.84
C ARG A 50 -7.38 7.17 -1.87
N GLU A 51 -7.45 6.14 -1.04
CA GLU A 51 -6.37 5.83 -0.10
C GLU A 51 -5.09 5.39 -0.81
N LEU A 52 -5.22 4.55 -1.83
CA LEU A 52 -4.09 4.18 -2.68
C LEU A 52 -3.45 5.43 -3.28
N LEU A 53 -4.25 6.36 -3.83
CA LEU A 53 -3.74 7.61 -4.39
C LEU A 53 -2.95 8.43 -3.36
N LEU A 54 -3.46 8.56 -2.12
CA LEU A 54 -2.77 9.25 -1.04
C LEU A 54 -1.47 8.55 -0.65
N LEU A 55 -1.42 7.22 -0.69
CA LEU A 55 -0.18 6.46 -0.46
C LEU A 55 0.87 6.67 -1.55
N ARG A 56 0.43 6.86 -2.80
CA ARG A 56 1.32 7.12 -3.94
C ARG A 56 1.84 8.54 -3.99
N ALA A 57 1.03 9.52 -3.57
CA ALA A 57 1.33 10.94 -3.74
C ALA A 57 2.73 11.36 -3.26
N PRO A 58 3.23 10.92 -2.09
CA PRO A 58 4.58 11.27 -1.65
C PRO A 58 5.72 10.81 -2.58
N PHE A 59 5.47 9.80 -3.43
CA PHE A 59 6.47 9.25 -4.36
C PHE A 59 6.35 9.80 -5.79
N SER A 60 5.14 10.21 -6.21
CA SER A 60 4.86 10.53 -7.62
C SER A 60 4.34 11.95 -7.86
N ALA A 61 4.03 12.73 -6.83
CA ALA A 61 3.58 14.11 -7.00
C ALA A 61 4.73 14.99 -7.53
N PRO A 62 4.43 16.13 -8.19
CA PRO A 62 5.47 17.07 -8.66
C PRO A 62 6.42 17.55 -7.56
N GLN A 63 5.94 17.62 -6.31
CA GLN A 63 6.69 17.97 -5.12
C GLN A 63 7.35 16.77 -4.40
N ALA A 64 7.30 15.57 -4.98
CA ALA A 64 7.87 14.37 -4.39
C ALA A 64 9.38 14.54 -4.20
N ARG A 65 9.86 14.22 -2.99
CA ARG A 65 11.28 14.26 -2.62
C ARG A 65 11.80 12.83 -2.46
N PRO A 66 13.09 12.56 -2.68
CA PRO A 66 13.67 11.24 -2.44
C PRO A 66 13.40 10.78 -1.00
N VAL A 67 13.03 9.50 -0.81
CA VAL A 67 12.75 8.92 0.53
C VAL A 67 13.92 9.11 1.51
N ALA A 68 15.15 9.23 1.00
CA ALA A 68 16.35 9.49 1.82
C ALA A 68 16.32 10.88 2.50
N ALA A 69 15.55 11.82 1.95
CA ALA A 69 15.38 13.18 2.46
C ALA A 69 14.08 13.36 3.28
N TRP A 70 13.34 12.28 3.52
CA TRP A 70 12.15 12.32 4.36
C TRP A 70 12.54 12.34 5.84
N SER A 71 11.88 13.20 6.60
CA SER A 71 12.00 13.21 8.06
C SER A 71 11.46 11.89 8.64
N ASP A 72 11.86 11.57 9.88
CA ASP A 72 11.31 10.39 10.56
C ASP A 72 9.79 10.49 10.75
N GLU A 73 9.27 11.70 10.94
CA GLU A 73 7.83 11.94 11.02
C GLU A 73 7.13 11.63 9.68
N GLU A 74 7.68 12.07 8.55
CA GLU A 74 7.14 11.75 7.22
C GLU A 74 7.14 10.23 6.98
N VAL A 75 8.21 9.54 7.38
CA VAL A 75 8.30 8.08 7.32
C VAL A 75 7.22 7.42 8.18
N GLN A 76 7.05 7.86 9.43
CA GLN A 76 6.05 7.30 10.34
C GLN A 76 4.62 7.55 9.85
N GLN A 77 4.31 8.75 9.38
CA GLN A 77 3.01 9.10 8.82
C GLN A 77 2.68 8.21 7.62
N TRP A 78 3.65 7.99 6.73
CA TRP A 78 3.46 7.13 5.58
C TRP A 78 3.24 5.66 5.98
N LEU A 79 4.04 5.14 6.92
CA LEU A 79 3.86 3.78 7.42
C LEU A 79 2.49 3.58 8.08
N LYS A 80 2.02 4.57 8.85
CA LYS A 80 0.69 4.54 9.46
C LYS A 80 -0.41 4.52 8.41
N ALA A 81 -0.28 5.34 7.36
CA ALA A 81 -1.23 5.35 6.24
C ALA A 81 -1.23 3.98 5.53
N LEU A 82 -0.06 3.39 5.31
CA LEU A 82 0.08 2.09 4.66
C LEU A 82 -0.62 0.97 5.45
N LEU A 83 -0.35 0.91 6.76
CA LEU A 83 -0.98 -0.10 7.62
C LEU A 83 -2.50 0.07 7.68
N GLY A 84 -2.97 1.32 7.73
CA GLY A 84 -4.41 1.62 7.67
C GLY A 84 -5.06 1.16 6.36
N PHE A 85 -4.39 1.38 5.22
CA PHE A 85 -4.85 0.89 3.92
C PHE A 85 -4.84 -0.64 3.84
N TYR A 86 -3.75 -1.29 4.25
CA TYR A 86 -3.67 -2.76 4.26
C TYR A 86 -4.77 -3.38 5.12
N HIS A 87 -5.06 -2.81 6.28
CA HIS A 87 -6.14 -3.26 7.15
C HIS A 87 -7.50 -3.18 6.45
N ARG A 88 -7.86 -2.02 5.87
CA ARG A 88 -9.14 -1.85 5.17
C ARG A 88 -9.25 -2.71 3.90
N LEU A 89 -8.15 -2.86 3.17
CA LEU A 89 -8.06 -3.77 2.02
C LEU A 89 -8.36 -5.22 2.44
N SER A 90 -7.80 -5.66 3.56
CA SER A 90 -8.03 -6.99 4.13
C SER A 90 -9.50 -7.19 4.54
N GLU A 91 -10.09 -6.19 5.22
CA GLU A 91 -11.52 -6.22 5.59
C GLU A 91 -12.42 -6.32 4.36
N GLN A 92 -12.13 -5.54 3.31
CA GLN A 92 -12.91 -5.54 2.09
C GLN A 92 -12.81 -6.89 1.36
N ALA A 93 -11.60 -7.42 1.19
CA ALA A 93 -11.39 -8.72 0.57
C ALA A 93 -12.08 -9.84 1.38
N PHE A 94 -12.12 -9.74 2.71
CA PHE A 94 -12.85 -10.69 3.56
C PHE A 94 -14.37 -10.59 3.34
N ARG A 95 -14.94 -9.39 3.28
CA ARG A 95 -16.37 -9.16 3.03
C ARG A 95 -16.81 -9.69 1.67
N GLU A 96 -16.02 -9.45 0.62
CA GLU A 96 -16.31 -9.93 -0.73
C GLU A 96 -16.28 -11.47 -0.80
N ASN A 97 -15.29 -12.10 -0.17
CA ASN A 97 -15.22 -13.56 -0.06
C ASN A 97 -16.36 -14.17 0.78
N ALA A 98 -16.82 -13.48 1.82
CA ALA A 98 -17.95 -13.93 2.64
C ALA A 98 -19.28 -13.80 1.88
N GLY A 99 -19.47 -12.72 1.12
CA GLY A 99 -20.64 -12.49 0.28
C GLY A 99 -20.74 -13.42 -0.93
N GLN A 100 -19.62 -13.92 -1.44
CA GLN A 100 -19.60 -14.94 -2.51
C GLN A 100 -19.92 -16.36 -2.05
N LYS A 101 -19.88 -16.63 -0.73
CA LYS A 101 -20.18 -17.95 -0.14
C LYS A 101 -21.63 -18.09 0.32
N MET A 102 -22.44 -17.03 0.24
CA MET A 102 -23.88 -17.03 0.48
C MET A 102 -24.65 -17.06 -0.84
#